data_AF-A0A964ETY2-F1
#
_entry.id   AF-A0A964ETY2-F1
#
_cell.length_a   1.000
_cell.length_b   1.000
_cell.length_c   1.000
_cell.angle_alpha   90.00
_cell.angle_beta   90.00
_cell.angle_gamma   90.00
#
_symmetry.space_group_name_H-M   'P 1'
#
loop_
_entity.id
_entity.type
_entity.pdbx_description
1 polymer ?
#
loop_
_entity_poly.entity_id
_entity_poly.type
_entity_poly.pdbx_seq_one_letter_code
_entity_poly.pdbx_strand_id
1 'polypeptide(L)'
;MSHRSTPWRALFGVAFALSCTGGASWKTAQDCEGIADTKVADECYSAVAKAVFKADEAAGEAMMLKISDPVVRDYTYMMVTRELYPSDAKYCALIQDPRIAARCRVINQRPHLHRELTGEGKTGKAEGPPAPAPRPEGDRPPPKGAKGPPKGAKGPPPTE
;
A
#
# COMPACT_ATOMS: atom_id res chain seq x y z
N MET A 1 -25.95 69.23 -14.25
CA MET A 1 -26.59 68.37 -13.23
C MET A 1 -27.60 67.49 -13.94
N SER A 2 -27.23 66.25 -14.29
CA SER A 2 -28.17 65.24 -14.77
C SER A 2 -27.75 63.88 -14.23
N HIS A 3 -28.59 63.35 -13.33
CA HIS A 3 -28.59 61.95 -12.93
C HIS A 3 -29.10 61.09 -14.09
N ARG A 4 -28.58 59.86 -14.25
CA ARG A 4 -29.30 58.63 -13.87
C ARG A 4 -28.68 57.36 -14.44
N SER A 5 -28.64 56.37 -13.54
CA SER A 5 -28.96 54.95 -13.70
C SER A 5 -28.05 54.02 -14.51
N THR A 6 -27.28 53.28 -13.73
CA THR A 6 -26.77 51.92 -13.93
C THR A 6 -27.88 50.90 -14.24
N PRO A 7 -27.68 50.00 -15.20
CA PRO A 7 -28.25 48.65 -15.18
C PRO A 7 -27.10 47.62 -15.17
N TRP A 8 -26.83 46.87 -14.10
CA TRP A 8 -27.59 45.68 -13.65
C TRP A 8 -27.85 44.64 -14.76
N ARG A 9 -26.76 44.07 -15.29
CA ARG A 9 -26.66 42.71 -15.89
C ARG A 9 -25.22 42.26 -15.60
N ALA A 10 -24.90 41.08 -15.11
CA ALA A 10 -25.57 39.81 -15.24
C ALA A 10 -25.33 38.95 -13.99
N LEU A 11 -26.42 38.41 -13.46
CA LEU A 11 -26.41 37.17 -12.71
C LEU A 11 -26.02 36.06 -13.70
N PHE A 12 -24.75 35.66 -13.69
CA PHE A 12 -24.33 34.32 -14.08
C PHE A 12 -23.60 33.73 -12.87
N GLY A 13 -24.40 33.32 -11.90
CA GLY A 13 -23.96 32.42 -10.85
C GLY A 13 -23.65 31.07 -11.47
N VAL A 14 -22.40 30.90 -11.92
CA VAL A 14 -21.83 29.57 -12.12
C VAL A 14 -21.59 29.03 -10.73
N ALA A 15 -22.49 28.14 -10.30
CA ALA A 15 -22.22 27.22 -9.21
C ALA A 15 -20.99 26.40 -9.59
N PHE A 16 -19.82 26.84 -9.12
CA PHE A 16 -18.60 26.08 -9.22
C PHE A 16 -18.77 24.90 -8.26
N ALA A 17 -19.17 23.77 -8.84
CA ALA A 17 -19.21 22.49 -8.17
C ALA A 17 -17.87 22.31 -7.43
N LEU A 18 -17.94 22.20 -6.10
CA LEU A 18 -16.91 21.59 -5.27
C LEU A 18 -16.71 20.16 -5.80
N SER A 19 -15.85 20.02 -6.80
CA SER A 19 -15.32 18.73 -7.18
C SER A 19 -14.27 18.39 -6.13
N CYS A 20 -14.64 17.51 -5.20
CA CYS A 20 -13.69 16.73 -4.41
C CYS A 20 -12.93 15.75 -5.32
N THR A 21 -12.17 16.26 -6.29
CA THR A 21 -11.22 15.50 -7.12
C THR A 21 -9.82 16.06 -6.87
N GLY A 22 -9.40 16.07 -5.61
CA GLY A 22 -8.03 16.35 -5.21
C GLY A 22 -7.16 15.09 -5.29
N GLY A 23 -7.22 14.35 -6.40
CA GLY A 23 -6.20 13.36 -6.71
C GLY A 23 -5.05 14.13 -7.34
N ALA A 24 -3.94 14.29 -6.62
CA ALA A 24 -2.79 15.01 -7.15
C ALA A 24 -2.38 14.39 -8.51
N SER A 25 -2.39 15.23 -9.54
CA SER A 25 -2.29 14.80 -10.95
C SER A 25 -0.85 14.80 -11.44
N TRP A 26 0.05 14.20 -10.67
CA TRP A 26 1.46 14.09 -11.04
C TRP A 26 1.63 13.14 -12.23
N LYS A 27 2.32 13.61 -13.28
CA LYS A 27 2.54 12.85 -14.52
C LYS A 27 4.01 12.60 -14.81
N THR A 28 4.89 13.46 -14.29
CA THR A 28 6.31 13.48 -14.59
C THR A 28 7.13 13.68 -13.31
N ALA A 29 8.42 13.33 -13.37
CA ALA A 29 9.34 13.55 -12.25
C ALA A 29 9.41 15.03 -11.84
N GLN A 30 9.35 15.92 -12.85
CA GLN A 30 9.37 17.35 -12.66
C GLN A 30 8.17 17.85 -11.83
N ASP A 31 7.02 17.18 -11.87
CA ASP A 31 5.87 17.55 -11.05
C ASP A 31 6.10 17.28 -9.55
N CYS A 32 7.08 16.43 -9.23
CA CYS A 32 7.49 16.11 -7.87
C CYS A 32 8.65 16.98 -7.38
N GLU A 33 9.31 17.72 -8.28
CA GLU A 33 10.41 18.60 -7.94
C GLU A 33 9.89 19.83 -7.18
N GLY A 34 10.54 20.17 -6.07
CA GLY A 34 10.16 21.33 -5.25
C GLY A 34 9.06 21.07 -4.22
N ILE A 35 8.54 19.84 -4.10
CA ILE A 35 7.66 19.46 -2.99
C ILE A 35 8.49 19.41 -1.70
N ALA A 36 8.25 20.36 -0.80
CA ALA A 36 8.97 20.45 0.48
C ALA A 36 8.52 19.41 1.51
N ASP A 37 7.27 18.94 1.43
CA ASP A 37 6.77 17.88 2.30
C ASP A 37 7.24 16.52 1.78
N THR A 38 8.10 15.86 2.58
CA THR A 38 8.71 14.58 2.18
C THR A 38 7.69 13.47 1.97
N LYS A 39 6.56 13.46 2.70
CA LYS A 39 5.52 12.43 2.52
C LYS A 39 4.79 12.64 1.20
N VAL A 40 4.50 13.89 0.86
CA VAL A 40 3.86 14.21 -0.43
C VAL A 40 4.83 13.93 -1.58
N ALA A 41 6.13 14.18 -1.38
CA ALA A 41 7.16 13.82 -2.36
C ALA A 41 7.25 12.29 -2.55
N ASP A 42 7.22 11.50 -1.47
CA ASP A 42 7.21 10.04 -1.53
C ASP A 42 6.00 9.50 -2.31
N GLU A 43 4.81 10.04 -2.04
CA GLU A 43 3.58 9.67 -2.77
C GLU A 43 3.68 10.05 -4.26
N CYS A 44 4.21 11.24 -4.56
CA CYS A 44 4.40 11.72 -5.92
C CYS A 44 5.37 10.83 -6.72
N TYR A 45 6.60 10.68 -6.21
CA TYR A 45 7.64 9.92 -6.91
C TYR A 45 7.27 8.45 -7.03
N SER A 46 6.65 7.84 -6.00
CA SER A 46 6.21 6.45 -6.11
C SER A 46 5.09 6.25 -7.14
N ALA A 47 4.14 7.18 -7.25
CA ALA A 47 3.09 7.11 -8.27
C ALA A 47 3.67 7.25 -9.69
N VAL A 48 4.50 8.27 -9.92
CA VAL A 48 5.10 8.53 -11.24
C VAL A 48 6.08 7.42 -11.61
N ALA A 49 6.98 7.02 -10.71
CA ALA A 49 7.96 5.97 -10.99
C ALA A 49 7.27 4.66 -11.40
N LYS A 50 6.20 4.24 -10.71
CA LYS A 50 5.45 3.04 -11.11
C LYS A 50 4.87 3.15 -12.51
N ALA A 51 4.32 4.31 -12.87
CA ALA A 51 3.80 4.52 -14.22
C ALA A 51 4.91 4.44 -15.28
N VAL A 52 6.08 5.03 -15.00
CA VAL A 52 7.23 5.03 -15.91
C VAL A 52 7.83 3.62 -16.03
N PHE A 53 8.14 2.94 -14.93
CA PHE A 53 8.68 1.57 -14.94
C PHE A 53 7.77 0.57 -15.66
N LYS A 54 6.44 0.72 -15.50
CA LYS A 54 5.48 -0.13 -16.20
C LYS A 54 5.49 0.10 -17.71
N ALA A 55 5.79 1.30 -18.18
CA ALA A 55 5.83 1.65 -19.58
C ALA A 55 7.20 1.34 -20.22
N ASP A 56 8.29 1.69 -19.52
CA ASP A 56 9.67 1.52 -19.95
C ASP A 56 10.59 1.44 -18.71
N GLU A 57 11.17 0.27 -18.50
CA GLU A 57 12.05 -0.01 -17.38
C GLU A 57 13.30 0.89 -17.38
N ALA A 58 13.94 1.08 -18.54
CA ALA A 58 15.16 1.87 -18.65
C ALA A 58 14.87 3.36 -18.38
N ALA A 59 13.72 3.86 -18.83
CA ALA A 59 13.26 5.20 -18.49
C ALA A 59 12.98 5.34 -16.99
N GLY A 60 12.42 4.30 -16.36
CA GLY A 60 12.20 4.24 -14.91
C GLY A 60 13.52 4.34 -14.14
N GLU A 61 14.53 3.55 -14.52
CA GLU A 61 15.85 3.61 -13.90
C GLU A 61 16.52 4.98 -14.08
N ALA A 62 16.45 5.55 -15.29
CA ALA A 62 16.99 6.89 -15.56
C ALA A 62 16.28 7.98 -14.74
N MET A 63 14.99 7.81 -14.44
CA MET A 63 14.23 8.70 -13.57
C MET A 63 14.70 8.61 -12.12
N MET A 64 14.98 7.40 -11.62
CA MET A 64 15.44 7.20 -10.23
C MET A 64 16.76 7.94 -9.94
N LEU A 65 17.62 8.11 -10.94
CA LEU A 65 18.85 8.89 -10.83
C LEU A 65 18.62 10.40 -10.62
N LYS A 66 17.43 10.91 -10.98
CA LYS A 66 17.06 12.33 -10.81
C LYS A 66 16.54 12.64 -9.41
N ILE A 67 16.14 11.62 -8.65
CA ILE A 67 15.69 11.79 -7.27
C ILE A 67 16.92 12.06 -6.39
N SER A 68 17.06 13.31 -5.96
CA SER A 68 18.20 13.77 -5.17
C SER A 68 18.18 13.26 -3.73
N ASP A 69 17.00 13.09 -3.14
CA ASP A 69 16.85 12.58 -1.78
C ASP A 69 17.01 11.05 -1.77
N PRO A 70 18.05 10.51 -1.11
CA PRO A 70 18.27 9.06 -1.06
C PRO A 70 17.14 8.31 -0.34
N VAL A 71 16.48 8.92 0.64
CA VAL A 71 15.38 8.29 1.39
C VAL A 71 14.16 8.11 0.48
N VAL A 72 13.81 9.16 -0.27
CA VAL A 72 12.71 9.13 -1.25
C VAL A 72 13.01 8.12 -2.35
N ARG A 73 14.26 8.09 -2.84
CA ARG A 73 14.69 7.14 -3.88
C ARG A 73 14.61 5.70 -3.40
N ASP A 74 15.12 5.40 -2.21
CA ASP A 74 15.09 4.07 -1.61
C ASP A 74 13.65 3.58 -1.36
N TYR A 75 12.79 4.46 -0.84
CA TYR A 75 11.37 4.18 -0.69
C TYR A 75 10.69 3.91 -2.03
N THR A 76 10.99 4.72 -3.05
CA THR A 76 10.43 4.56 -4.39
C THR A 76 10.87 3.23 -5.03
N TYR A 77 12.13 2.82 -4.89
CA TYR A 77 12.59 1.49 -5.34
C TYR A 77 11.83 0.36 -4.65
N MET A 78 11.64 0.45 -3.33
CA MET A 78 10.86 -0.54 -2.59
C MET A 78 9.41 -0.63 -3.10
N MET A 79 8.77 0.50 -3.37
CA MET A 79 7.39 0.55 -3.87
C MET A 79 7.26 -0.01 -5.29
N VAL A 80 8.18 0.34 -6.19
CA VAL A 80 8.26 -0.22 -7.55
C VAL A 80 8.46 -1.74 -7.51
N THR A 81 9.38 -2.21 -6.66
CA THR A 81 9.65 -3.65 -6.52
C THR A 81 8.41 -4.39 -6.05
N ARG A 82 7.76 -3.91 -4.99
CA ARG A 82 6.59 -4.56 -4.39
C ARG A 82 5.41 -4.69 -5.37
N GLU A 83 5.19 -3.69 -6.21
CA GLU A 83 3.99 -3.63 -7.06
C GLU A 83 4.21 -4.16 -8.47
N LEU A 84 5.41 -3.99 -9.04
CA LEU A 84 5.70 -4.35 -10.43
C LEU A 84 6.63 -5.55 -10.55
N TYR A 85 7.57 -5.72 -9.62
CA TYR A 85 8.62 -6.74 -9.70
C TYR A 85 8.78 -7.55 -8.41
N PRO A 86 7.69 -8.09 -7.84
CA PRO A 86 7.73 -8.66 -6.50
C PRO A 86 8.54 -9.96 -6.42
N SER A 87 8.88 -10.59 -7.54
CA SER A 87 9.76 -11.77 -7.56
C SER A 87 11.22 -11.44 -7.89
N ASP A 88 11.54 -10.17 -8.20
CA ASP A 88 12.87 -9.74 -8.61
C ASP A 88 13.53 -8.89 -7.54
N ALA A 89 14.65 -9.37 -7.01
CA ALA A 89 15.41 -8.67 -5.97
C ALA A 89 16.36 -7.61 -6.50
N LYS A 90 16.49 -7.41 -7.82
CA LYS A 90 17.46 -6.48 -8.40
C LYS A 90 17.34 -5.07 -7.83
N TYR A 91 16.12 -4.56 -7.70
CA TYR A 91 15.88 -3.20 -7.20
C TYR A 91 16.06 -3.08 -5.69
N CYS A 92 15.82 -4.16 -4.93
CA CYS A 92 16.14 -4.17 -3.50
C CYS A 92 17.65 -4.06 -3.23
N ALA A 93 18.49 -4.45 -4.19
CA ALA A 93 19.95 -4.32 -4.07
C ALA A 93 20.45 -2.89 -4.34
N LEU A 94 19.63 -2.04 -4.98
CA LEU A 94 19.95 -0.63 -5.25
C LEU A 94 19.62 0.29 -4.06
N ILE A 95 18.85 -0.21 -3.08
CA ILE A 95 18.45 0.52 -1.88
C ILE A 95 19.64 0.65 -0.93
N GLN A 96 19.95 1.89 -0.53
CA GLN A 96 21.10 2.20 0.32
C GLN A 96 20.81 2.00 1.81
N ASP A 97 19.60 2.34 2.27
CA ASP A 97 19.19 2.14 3.66
C ASP A 97 19.01 0.65 3.96
N PRO A 98 19.76 0.07 4.91
CA PRO A 98 19.72 -1.36 5.20
C PRO A 98 18.37 -1.83 5.76
N ARG A 99 17.61 -0.96 6.44
CA ARG A 99 16.29 -1.27 6.99
C ARG A 99 15.26 -1.34 5.86
N ILE A 100 15.30 -0.41 4.91
CA ILE A 100 14.42 -0.42 3.74
C ILE A 100 14.78 -1.62 2.83
N ALA A 101 16.06 -1.86 2.57
CA ALA A 101 16.52 -2.99 1.76
C ALA A 101 16.08 -4.34 2.36
N ALA A 102 16.16 -4.50 3.69
CA ALA A 102 15.66 -5.69 4.36
C ALA A 102 14.15 -5.87 4.19
N ARG A 103 13.35 -4.79 4.33
CA ARG A 103 11.90 -4.82 4.10
C ARG A 103 11.56 -5.20 2.66
N CYS A 104 12.28 -4.64 1.68
CA CYS A 104 12.13 -4.97 0.26
C CYS A 104 12.36 -6.47 0.01
N ARG A 105 13.44 -7.04 0.54
CA ARG A 105 13.74 -8.48 0.38
C ARG A 105 12.70 -9.40 1.01
N VAL A 106 12.13 -9.04 2.16
CA VAL A 106 11.09 -9.83 2.82
C VAL A 106 9.82 -9.91 1.96
N ILE A 107 9.47 -8.83 1.26
CA ILE A 107 8.34 -8.81 0.31
C ILE A 107 8.58 -9.83 -0.80
N ASN A 108 9.79 -9.87 -1.36
CA ASN A 108 10.10 -10.79 -2.46
C ASN A 108 10.06 -12.27 -2.06
N GLN A 109 10.33 -12.58 -0.79
CA GLN A 109 10.32 -13.94 -0.26
C GLN A 109 8.91 -14.48 0.03
N ARG A 110 7.85 -13.69 -0.16
CA ARG A 110 6.47 -14.06 0.17
C ARG A 110 5.56 -14.07 -1.07
N PRO A 111 5.75 -15.01 -2.01
CA PRO A 111 4.99 -15.07 -3.26
C PRO A 111 3.47 -15.23 -3.08
N HIS A 112 3.03 -15.77 -1.95
CA HIS A 112 1.60 -15.84 -1.62
C HIS A 112 0.94 -14.47 -1.44
N LEU A 113 1.70 -13.43 -1.06
CA LEU A 113 1.21 -12.06 -0.94
C LEU A 113 1.21 -11.32 -2.28
N HIS A 114 1.94 -11.82 -3.29
CA HIS A 114 2.06 -11.13 -4.58
C HIS A 114 0.73 -11.16 -5.34
N ARG A 115 -0.05 -12.24 -5.21
CA ARG A 115 -1.36 -12.39 -5.86
C ARG A 115 -2.40 -11.37 -5.38
N GLU A 116 -2.30 -10.91 -4.13
CA GLU A 116 -3.17 -9.86 -3.59
C GLU A 116 -2.76 -8.46 -4.10
N LEU A 117 -1.47 -8.28 -4.41
CA LEU A 117 -0.88 -7.00 -4.81
C LEU A 117 -0.97 -6.73 -6.33
N THR A 118 -0.83 -7.75 -7.19
CA THR A 118 -0.92 -7.58 -8.66
C THR A 118 -2.35 -7.50 -9.20
N GLY A 119 -3.38 -7.61 -8.35
CA GLY A 119 -4.78 -7.48 -8.78
C GLY A 119 -5.30 -8.63 -9.65
N GLU A 120 -4.49 -9.67 -9.90
CA GLU A 120 -4.88 -10.90 -10.60
C GLU A 120 -5.87 -11.77 -9.79
N GLY A 121 -6.28 -11.31 -8.61
CA GLY A 121 -7.39 -11.85 -7.84
C GLY A 121 -8.78 -11.28 -8.18
N LYS A 122 -8.90 -10.36 -9.14
CA LYS A 122 -10.20 -9.74 -9.53
C LYS A 122 -10.72 -10.17 -10.90
N THR A 123 -10.51 -11.41 -11.31
CA THR A 123 -11.36 -12.07 -12.32
C THR A 123 -11.26 -13.58 -12.13
N GLY A 124 -12.26 -14.14 -11.48
CA GLY A 124 -12.40 -15.57 -11.31
C GLY A 124 -13.40 -15.84 -10.21
N LYS A 125 -14.63 -16.17 -10.59
CA LYS A 125 -15.44 -17.06 -9.77
C LYS A 125 -14.54 -18.27 -9.46
N ALA A 126 -13.98 -18.31 -8.25
CA ALA A 126 -13.42 -19.54 -7.74
C ALA A 126 -14.61 -20.44 -7.41
N GLU A 127 -15.15 -21.12 -8.43
CA GLU A 127 -15.68 -22.46 -8.22
C GLU A 127 -14.48 -23.31 -7.79
N GLY A 128 -14.13 -23.22 -6.50
CA GLY A 128 -13.35 -24.25 -5.86
C GLY A 128 -14.15 -25.56 -5.96
N PRO A 129 -13.47 -26.73 -5.95
CA PRO A 129 -14.17 -28.00 -5.82
C PRO A 129 -15.14 -27.91 -4.62
N PRO A 130 -16.36 -28.48 -4.73
CA PRO A 130 -17.39 -28.31 -3.71
C PRO A 130 -16.80 -28.68 -2.34
N ALA A 131 -17.10 -27.84 -1.35
CA ALA A 131 -16.67 -28.08 0.03
C ALA A 131 -17.00 -29.54 0.39
N PRO A 132 -16.03 -30.31 0.94
CA PRO A 132 -16.34 -31.65 1.41
C PRO A 132 -17.48 -31.57 2.41
N ALA A 133 -18.47 -32.44 2.24
CA ALA A 133 -19.65 -32.51 3.11
C ALA A 133 -19.22 -32.50 4.59
N PRO A 134 -20.00 -31.86 5.48
CA PRO A 134 -19.74 -31.94 6.92
C PRO A 134 -19.65 -33.42 7.30
N ARG A 135 -18.49 -33.81 7.85
CA ARG A 135 -18.29 -35.17 8.34
C ARG A 135 -19.30 -35.41 9.47
N PRO A 136 -19.95 -36.58 9.54
CA PRO A 136 -20.81 -36.93 10.66
C PRO A 136 -20.01 -36.77 11.95
N GLU A 137 -20.69 -36.17 12.93
CA GLU A 137 -20.16 -35.79 14.24
C GLU A 137 -19.90 -37.04 15.09
N GLY A 138 -18.88 -37.81 14.72
CA GLY A 138 -18.55 -39.10 15.32
C GLY A 138 -17.07 -39.45 15.33
N ASP A 139 -16.26 -38.86 14.44
CA ASP A 139 -14.83 -39.20 14.30
C ASP A 139 -13.91 -38.06 14.77
N ARG A 140 -14.21 -37.42 15.91
CA ARG A 140 -13.18 -36.65 16.62
C ARG A 140 -12.32 -37.62 17.43
N PRO A 141 -11.02 -37.77 17.15
CA PRO A 141 -10.13 -38.41 18.12
C PRO A 141 -10.17 -37.59 19.42
N PRO A 142 -10.22 -38.26 20.59
CA PRO A 142 -10.43 -37.58 21.85
C PRO A 142 -9.31 -36.59 22.15
N PRO A 143 -9.62 -35.42 22.76
CA PRO A 143 -8.59 -34.53 23.28
C PRO A 143 -7.77 -35.29 24.32
N LYS A 144 -6.44 -35.33 24.13
CA LYS A 144 -5.52 -35.86 25.13
C LYS A 144 -5.63 -35.02 26.41
N GLY A 145 -6.30 -35.60 27.41
CA GLY A 145 -5.95 -35.44 28.82
C GLY A 145 -6.42 -34.17 29.51
N ALA A 146 -7.72 -34.08 29.78
CA ALA A 146 -8.22 -33.47 31.01
C ALA A 146 -8.95 -34.55 31.83
N LYS A 147 -8.25 -35.13 32.81
CA LYS A 147 -8.81 -35.85 33.97
C LYS A 147 -8.05 -35.27 35.16
N GLY A 148 -8.62 -34.71 36.23
CA GLY A 148 -9.98 -34.52 36.72
C GLY A 148 -9.86 -33.90 38.14
N PRO A 149 -10.96 -33.50 38.80
CA PRO A 149 -10.98 -32.63 40.00
C PRO A 149 -11.32 -33.43 41.30
N PRO A 150 -11.72 -32.85 42.46
CA PRO A 150 -11.44 -31.56 43.14
C PRO A 150 -11.09 -31.72 44.67
N LYS A 151 -10.98 -30.58 45.37
CA LYS A 151 -11.20 -30.31 46.82
C LYS A 151 -10.00 -30.40 47.78
N GLY A 152 -9.74 -29.27 48.46
CA GLY A 152 -8.98 -29.24 49.71
C GLY A 152 -8.57 -27.81 50.09
N ALA A 153 -9.37 -27.16 50.93
CA ALA A 153 -9.07 -25.86 51.51
C ALA A 153 -8.03 -25.92 52.64
N LYS A 154 -7.37 -24.77 52.90
CA LYS A 154 -6.66 -24.25 54.11
C LYS A 154 -5.31 -23.66 53.66
N GLY A 155 -5.15 -22.34 53.50
CA GLY A 155 -5.05 -21.29 54.54
C GLY A 155 -3.71 -20.54 54.31
N PRO A 156 -3.55 -19.24 54.63
CA PRO A 156 -2.32 -18.48 54.35
C PRO A 156 -1.40 -18.40 55.60
N PRO A 157 -0.31 -17.60 55.59
CA PRO A 157 0.95 -17.61 54.82
C PRO A 157 2.16 -17.93 55.77
N PRO A 158 3.44 -17.68 55.41
CA PRO A 158 4.00 -16.37 55.77
C PRO A 158 4.99 -15.78 54.76
N THR A 159 5.12 -14.46 54.88
CA THR A 159 6.17 -13.57 54.38
C THR A 159 7.50 -13.79 55.08
N GLU A 160 8.59 -13.76 54.31
CA GLU A 160 9.87 -13.17 54.73
C GLU A 160 10.24 -12.04 53.77
#